data_AF-L2F5H1-F1
#
_entry.id   AF-L2F5H1-F1
#
_cell.length_a   1.000
_cell.length_b   1.000
_cell.length_c   1.000
_cell.angle_alpha   90.00
_cell.angle_beta   90.00
_cell.angle_gamma   90.00
#
_symmetry.space_group_name_H-M   'P 1'
#
loop_
_entity.id
_entity.type
_entity.pdbx_description
1 polymer ?
#
loop_
_entity_poly.entity_id
_entity_poly.type
_entity_poly.pdbx_seq_one_letter_code
_entity_poly.pdbx_strand_id
1 'polypeptide(L)'
;MNQSQIEKLLHIKHLENELKTDISNSYESEIIKAKQAIIKWCNIKEWDSKNDRKYFVSFLDLNSLILNILTKTVLYCQKPMPFVSIASMINIGFTDKMDNIRTVSELLALLEPMGIYTIDDNRMIEALIMPSKELETKLHHACFIPPMIEKPDTLYRNNDCGLKTIDKDSLILGFNENYHTKNISLDVLNTLNNNEYELDMYIISNFEKPVVANTELELTTWENFKEQFTVFVKHLTDKTFYLTHKVDKRGRVYSQGYHFNTQGSSFEKACINLKHKELITGEL
;
A
#
# COMPACT_ATOMS: atom_id res chain seq x y z
N MET A 1 5.26 -17.92 -13.32
CA MET A 1 5.33 -16.47 -13.02
C MET A 1 6.52 -16.28 -12.10
N ASN A 2 7.42 -15.36 -12.42
CA ASN A 2 8.59 -15.05 -11.58
C ASN A 2 8.26 -13.98 -10.53
N GLN A 3 9.18 -13.70 -9.62
CA GLN A 3 8.96 -12.75 -8.52
C GLN A 3 8.56 -11.36 -9.03
N SER A 4 9.27 -10.83 -10.02
CA SER A 4 9.01 -9.49 -10.56
C SER A 4 7.63 -9.36 -11.21
N GLN A 5 7.12 -10.43 -11.84
CA GLN A 5 5.77 -10.44 -12.40
C GLN A 5 4.70 -10.38 -11.30
N ILE A 6 4.89 -11.12 -10.20
CA ILE A 6 3.96 -11.13 -9.07
C ILE A 6 3.91 -9.75 -8.43
N GLU A 7 5.06 -9.14 -8.18
CA GLU A 7 5.13 -7.81 -7.61
C GLU A 7 4.45 -6.77 -8.50
N LYS A 8 4.68 -6.80 -9.82
CA LYS A 8 4.00 -5.89 -10.76
C LYS A 8 2.48 -6.04 -10.78
N LEU A 9 1.98 -7.26 -10.59
CA LEU A 9 0.55 -7.54 -10.61
C LEU A 9 -0.18 -7.18 -9.31
N LEU A 10 0.50 -7.23 -8.18
CA LEU A 10 -0.15 -7.18 -6.86
C LEU A 10 0.34 -6.04 -5.96
N HIS A 11 1.51 -5.45 -6.23
CA HIS A 11 2.02 -4.39 -5.37
C HIS A 11 1.29 -3.07 -5.65
N ILE A 12 0.74 -2.45 -4.60
CA ILE A 12 -0.09 -1.24 -4.71
C ILE A 12 0.56 -0.09 -5.50
N LYS A 13 1.87 0.13 -5.34
CA LYS A 13 2.61 1.16 -6.13
C LYS A 13 2.54 0.94 -7.65
N HIS A 14 2.54 -0.32 -8.12
CA HIS A 14 2.43 -0.60 -9.56
C HIS A 14 1.01 -0.36 -10.05
N LEU A 15 0.00 -0.74 -9.25
CA LEU A 15 -1.40 -0.51 -9.56
C LEU A 15 -1.76 0.98 -9.53
N GLU A 16 -1.17 1.75 -8.62
CA GLU A 16 -1.27 3.21 -8.60
C GLU A 16 -0.69 3.81 -9.88
N ASN A 17 0.44 3.31 -10.38
CA ASN A 17 1.04 3.79 -11.63
C ASN A 17 0.22 3.41 -12.87
N GLU A 18 -0.36 2.20 -12.89
CA GLU A 18 -1.31 1.75 -13.93
C GLU A 18 -2.53 2.68 -13.97
N LEU A 19 -3.18 2.89 -12.80
CA LEU A 19 -4.32 3.81 -12.68
C LEU A 19 -3.97 5.25 -13.05
N LYS A 20 -2.78 5.72 -12.65
CA LYS A 20 -2.30 7.06 -13.00
C LYS A 20 -2.17 7.24 -14.51
N THR A 21 -1.72 6.20 -15.22
CA THR A 21 -1.61 6.21 -16.67
C THR A 21 -2.99 6.23 -17.33
N ASP A 22 -3.91 5.40 -16.83
CA ASP A 22 -5.30 5.35 -17.32
C ASP A 22 -6.01 6.70 -17.16
N ILE A 23 -5.87 7.33 -15.99
CA ILE A 23 -6.45 8.65 -15.71
C ILE A 23 -5.81 9.71 -16.61
N SER A 24 -4.48 9.69 -16.76
CA SER A 24 -3.77 10.66 -17.60
C SER A 24 -4.20 10.60 -19.06
N ASN A 25 -4.48 9.40 -19.59
CA ASN A 25 -4.90 9.22 -20.98
C ASN A 25 -6.39 9.53 -21.18
N SER A 26 -7.24 9.18 -20.21
CA SER A 26 -8.69 9.27 -20.36
C SER A 26 -9.25 10.65 -19.99
N TYR A 27 -8.57 11.40 -19.13
CA TYR A 27 -9.05 12.67 -18.56
C TYR A 27 -8.06 13.82 -18.79
N GLU A 28 -7.34 13.80 -19.93
CA GLU A 28 -6.35 14.84 -20.27
C GLU A 28 -6.98 16.25 -20.26
N SER A 29 -8.21 16.38 -20.77
CA SER A 29 -8.89 17.67 -20.87
C SER A 29 -9.23 18.26 -19.49
N GLU A 30 -9.64 17.40 -18.57
CA GLU A 30 -9.98 17.70 -17.18
C GLU A 30 -8.71 18.08 -16.41
N ILE A 31 -7.60 17.37 -16.63
CA ILE A 31 -6.30 17.67 -16.01
C ILE A 31 -5.81 19.06 -16.45
N ILE A 32 -5.98 19.43 -17.72
CA ILE A 32 -5.63 20.78 -18.22
C ILE A 32 -6.48 21.85 -17.54
N LYS A 33 -7.80 21.64 -17.43
CA LYS A 33 -8.72 22.57 -16.73
C LYS A 33 -8.38 22.69 -15.24
N ALA A 34 -8.10 21.56 -14.58
CA ALA A 34 -7.64 21.49 -13.20
C ALA A 34 -6.36 22.30 -12.98
N LYS A 35 -5.37 22.16 -13.87
CA LYS A 35 -4.13 22.93 -13.82
C LYS A 35 -4.39 24.43 -13.91
N GLN A 36 -5.24 24.85 -14.85
CA GLN A 36 -5.62 26.27 -14.99
C GLN A 36 -6.33 26.79 -13.75
N ALA A 37 -7.21 25.98 -13.14
CA ALA A 37 -7.90 26.32 -11.90
C ALA A 37 -6.92 26.51 -10.74
N ILE A 38 -5.94 25.61 -10.58
CA ILE A 38 -4.89 25.73 -9.54
C ILE A 38 -4.04 26.98 -9.76
N ILE A 39 -3.62 27.26 -11.00
CA ILE A 39 -2.85 28.48 -11.31
C ILE A 39 -3.64 29.73 -10.95
N LYS A 40 -4.93 29.77 -11.34
CA LYS A 40 -5.82 30.88 -10.98
C LYS A 40 -5.96 31.02 -9.46
N TRP A 41 -6.12 29.90 -8.76
CA TRP A 41 -6.22 29.87 -7.30
C TRP A 41 -4.95 30.40 -6.61
N CYS A 42 -3.76 30.03 -7.10
CA CYS A 42 -2.47 30.53 -6.60
C CYS A 42 -2.30 32.05 -6.81
N ASN A 43 -2.85 32.61 -7.88
CA ASN A 43 -2.72 34.03 -8.20
C ASN A 43 -3.64 34.96 -7.38
N ILE A 44 -4.67 34.41 -6.73
CA ILE A 44 -5.59 35.18 -5.88
C ILE A 44 -4.91 35.45 -4.53
N LYS A 45 -4.71 36.73 -4.20
CA LYS A 45 -4.19 37.15 -2.90
C LYS A 45 -5.28 37.07 -1.83
N GLU A 46 -4.98 36.38 -0.74
CA GLU A 46 -5.82 36.28 0.46
C GLU A 46 -4.99 36.68 1.69
N TRP A 47 -5.13 36.01 2.83
CA TRP A 47 -4.32 36.25 4.04
C TRP A 47 -2.95 35.56 3.96
N ASP A 48 -1.98 36.10 4.71
CA ASP A 48 -0.55 35.75 4.60
C ASP A 48 -0.28 34.25 4.67
N SER A 49 -0.76 33.56 5.71
CA SER A 49 -0.57 32.11 5.86
C SER A 49 -1.07 31.30 4.66
N LYS A 50 -2.16 31.70 4.00
CA LYS A 50 -2.66 30.98 2.82
C LYS A 50 -1.87 31.34 1.56
N ASN A 51 -1.42 32.59 1.44
CA ASN A 51 -0.54 33.01 0.36
C ASN A 51 0.80 32.27 0.40
N ASP A 52 1.34 31.99 1.59
CA ASP A 52 2.57 31.20 1.75
C ASP A 52 2.38 29.76 1.22
N ARG A 53 1.23 29.13 1.54
CA ARG A 53 0.92 27.78 1.02
C ARG A 53 0.73 27.77 -0.49
N LYS A 54 0.03 28.77 -1.03
CA LYS A 54 -0.14 28.94 -2.49
C LYS A 54 1.19 29.13 -3.20
N TYR A 55 2.08 29.94 -2.63
CA TYR A 55 3.42 30.15 -3.13
C TYR A 55 4.18 28.83 -3.20
N PHE A 56 4.15 28.03 -2.14
CA PHE A 56 4.75 26.69 -2.14
C PHE A 56 4.18 25.78 -3.24
N VAL A 57 2.85 25.71 -3.38
CA VAL A 57 2.19 24.90 -4.42
C VAL A 57 2.61 25.33 -5.83
N SER A 58 2.88 26.62 -6.06
CA SER A 58 3.30 27.13 -7.37
C SER A 58 4.66 26.61 -7.86
N PHE A 59 5.52 26.13 -6.95
CA PHE A 59 6.80 25.50 -7.29
C PHE A 59 6.71 23.99 -7.53
N LEU A 60 5.57 23.37 -7.22
CA LEU A 60 5.37 21.95 -7.41
C LEU A 60 5.07 21.63 -8.88
N ASP A 61 5.37 20.40 -9.30
CA ASP A 61 4.85 19.86 -10.54
C ASP A 61 3.34 19.63 -10.41
N LEU A 62 2.56 20.59 -10.91
CA LEU A 62 1.11 20.58 -10.85
C LEU A 62 0.51 19.35 -11.55
N ASN A 63 1.12 18.86 -12.63
CA ASN A 63 0.60 17.70 -13.34
C ASN A 63 0.73 16.44 -12.47
N SER A 64 1.91 16.24 -11.88
CA SER A 64 2.15 15.11 -10.97
C SER A 64 1.27 15.21 -9.72
N LEU A 65 1.08 16.42 -9.18
CA LEU A 65 0.22 16.68 -8.02
C LEU A 65 -1.25 16.33 -8.31
N ILE A 66 -1.82 16.86 -9.40
CA ILE A 66 -3.21 16.58 -9.79
C ILE A 66 -3.40 15.08 -9.98
N LEU A 67 -2.52 14.44 -10.75
CA LEU A 67 -2.59 13.00 -10.98
C LEU A 67 -2.51 12.20 -9.68
N ASN A 68 -1.62 12.58 -8.75
CA ASN A 68 -1.53 11.91 -7.45
C ASN A 68 -2.83 12.07 -6.63
N ILE A 69 -3.43 13.27 -6.61
CA ILE A 69 -4.71 13.51 -5.93
C ILE A 69 -5.80 12.63 -6.55
N LEU A 70 -5.97 12.69 -7.87
CA LEU A 70 -7.02 11.96 -8.58
C LEU A 70 -6.85 10.44 -8.43
N THR A 71 -5.64 9.91 -8.62
CA THR A 71 -5.35 8.47 -8.46
C THR A 71 -5.68 8.00 -7.04
N LYS A 72 -5.29 8.74 -6.00
CA LYS A 72 -5.59 8.38 -4.61
C LYS A 72 -7.09 8.44 -4.32
N THR A 73 -7.78 9.46 -4.81
CA THR A 73 -9.24 9.57 -4.65
C THR A 73 -9.94 8.40 -5.33
N VAL A 74 -9.64 8.09 -6.58
CA VAL A 74 -10.28 6.98 -7.33
C VAL A 74 -9.99 5.63 -6.69
N LEU A 75 -8.77 5.43 -6.19
CA LEU A 75 -8.35 4.18 -5.57
C LEU A 75 -9.07 3.91 -4.23
N TYR A 76 -9.18 4.93 -3.37
CA TYR A 76 -9.67 4.74 -2.00
C TYR A 76 -11.14 5.12 -1.79
N CYS A 77 -11.72 5.97 -2.66
CA CYS A 77 -13.12 6.42 -2.56
C CYS A 77 -14.09 5.62 -3.44
N GLN A 78 -13.78 4.35 -3.76
CA GLN A 78 -14.77 3.44 -4.37
C GLN A 78 -16.01 3.24 -3.50
N LYS A 79 -15.85 3.45 -2.19
CA LYS A 79 -16.94 3.63 -1.23
C LYS A 79 -16.79 5.02 -0.60
N PRO A 80 -17.90 5.66 -0.18
CA PRO A 80 -17.85 6.96 0.49
C PRO A 80 -16.85 6.96 1.65
N MET A 81 -15.87 7.85 1.60
CA MET A 81 -14.82 8.00 2.62
C MET A 81 -14.82 9.43 3.17
N PRO A 82 -14.56 9.64 4.48
CA PRO A 82 -14.44 10.99 5.01
C PRO A 82 -13.37 11.79 4.26
N PHE A 83 -13.73 13.01 3.87
CA PHE A 83 -12.88 13.92 3.09
C PHE A 83 -11.49 14.13 3.69
N VAL A 84 -11.40 14.23 5.02
CA VAL A 84 -10.15 14.41 5.75
C VAL A 84 -9.22 13.21 5.61
N SER A 85 -9.76 12.00 5.46
CA SER A 85 -8.96 10.78 5.29
C SER A 85 -8.11 10.86 4.02
N ILE A 86 -8.71 11.24 2.88
CA ILE A 86 -7.97 11.40 1.62
C ILE A 86 -6.98 12.55 1.70
N ALA A 87 -7.39 13.70 2.26
CA ALA A 87 -6.51 14.84 2.42
C ALA A 87 -5.25 14.52 3.26
N SER A 88 -5.37 13.63 4.24
CA SER A 88 -4.26 13.19 5.08
C SER A 88 -3.32 12.18 4.41
N MET A 89 -3.79 11.41 3.42
CA MET A 89 -2.99 10.41 2.70
C MET A 89 -2.02 11.04 1.70
N ILE A 90 -2.34 12.23 1.20
CA ILE A 90 -1.56 12.90 0.16
C ILE A 90 -0.56 13.85 0.81
N ASN A 91 0.73 13.51 0.74
CA ASN A 91 1.80 14.39 1.20
C ASN A 91 2.38 15.18 0.02
N ILE A 92 2.33 16.51 0.12
CA ILE A 92 2.84 17.43 -0.91
C ILE A 92 4.15 18.11 -0.50
N GLY A 93 4.74 17.71 0.63
CA GLY A 93 6.08 18.15 1.06
C GLY A 93 6.11 19.26 2.11
N PHE A 94 4.96 19.62 2.70
CA PHE A 94 4.94 20.53 3.84
C PHE A 94 5.57 19.86 5.07
N THR A 95 6.33 20.64 5.85
CA THR A 95 6.85 20.20 7.15
C THR A 95 5.74 20.10 8.18
N ASP A 96 4.80 21.05 8.16
CA ASP A 96 3.63 21.03 9.04
C ASP A 96 2.48 20.22 8.43
N LYS A 97 1.95 19.29 9.22
CA LYS A 97 0.85 18.40 8.78
C LYS A 97 -0.46 19.15 8.57
N MET A 98 -0.75 20.17 9.38
CA MET A 98 -2.01 20.88 9.29
C MET A 98 -2.06 21.72 8.01
N ASP A 99 -0.96 22.36 7.65
CA ASP A 99 -0.83 23.08 6.39
C ASP A 99 -0.87 22.15 5.18
N ASN A 100 -0.29 20.94 5.28
CA ASN A 100 -0.45 19.91 4.26
C ASN A 100 -1.93 19.56 4.05
N ILE A 101 -2.62 19.16 5.13
CA ILE A 101 -4.02 18.71 5.07
C ILE A 101 -4.91 19.84 4.55
N ARG A 102 -4.78 21.06 5.08
CA ARG A 102 -5.57 22.23 4.63
C ARG A 102 -5.38 22.51 3.15
N THR A 103 -4.14 22.48 2.67
CA THR A 103 -3.84 22.75 1.26
C THR A 103 -4.44 21.66 0.37
N VAL A 104 -4.24 20.39 0.70
CA VAL A 104 -4.82 19.28 -0.06
C VAL A 104 -6.35 19.32 -0.03
N SER A 105 -6.95 19.68 1.10
CA SER A 105 -8.40 19.89 1.21
C SER A 105 -8.89 21.00 0.26
N GLU A 106 -8.22 22.14 0.21
CA GLU A 106 -8.57 23.22 -0.72
C GLU A 106 -8.43 22.78 -2.19
N LEU A 107 -7.41 22.00 -2.51
CA LEU A 107 -7.23 21.41 -3.84
C LEU A 107 -8.31 20.38 -4.17
N LEU A 108 -8.70 19.51 -3.23
CA LEU A 108 -9.79 18.57 -3.42
C LEU A 108 -11.13 19.28 -3.69
N ALA A 109 -11.43 20.37 -2.98
CA ALA A 109 -12.63 21.15 -3.28
C ALA A 109 -12.54 21.84 -4.65
N LEU A 110 -11.36 22.31 -5.04
CA LEU A 110 -11.13 22.98 -6.33
C LEU A 110 -11.26 22.04 -7.53
N LEU A 111 -10.93 20.76 -7.35
CA LEU A 111 -10.91 19.74 -8.40
C LEU A 111 -12.24 18.98 -8.56
N GLU A 112 -13.16 19.07 -7.59
CA GLU A 112 -14.48 18.44 -7.67
C GLU A 112 -15.25 18.77 -8.97
N PRO A 113 -15.28 20.02 -9.48
CA PRO A 113 -16.01 20.36 -10.71
C PRO A 113 -15.50 19.66 -11.98
N MET A 114 -14.37 18.94 -11.90
CA MET A 114 -13.88 18.11 -13.01
C MET A 114 -14.72 16.84 -13.21
N GLY A 115 -15.59 16.48 -12.27
CA GLY A 115 -16.54 15.36 -12.41
C GLY A 115 -15.93 13.97 -12.22
N ILE A 116 -14.73 13.87 -11.64
CA ILE A 116 -14.05 12.60 -11.36
C ILE A 116 -14.52 11.98 -10.04
N TYR A 117 -14.87 12.82 -9.08
CA TYR A 117 -15.43 12.47 -7.78
C TYR A 117 -16.40 13.57 -7.35
N THR A 118 -17.22 13.26 -6.36
CA THR A 118 -18.15 14.21 -5.74
C THR A 118 -17.86 14.33 -4.25
N ILE A 119 -18.21 15.48 -3.66
CA ILE A 119 -18.18 15.68 -2.22
C ILE A 119 -19.62 15.89 -1.75
N ASP A 120 -20.10 15.07 -0.81
CA ASP A 120 -21.45 15.22 -0.27
C ASP A 120 -21.53 16.27 0.87
N ASP A 121 -22.75 16.60 1.30
CA ASP A 121 -22.99 17.54 2.40
C ASP A 121 -22.39 17.08 3.75
N ASN A 122 -22.22 15.77 3.92
CA ASN A 122 -21.60 15.16 5.09
C ASN A 122 -20.06 15.14 5.01
N ARG A 123 -19.48 15.76 3.97
CA ARG A 123 -18.03 15.80 3.70
C ARG A 123 -17.46 14.40 3.47
N MET A 124 -18.21 13.57 2.78
CA MET A 124 -17.77 12.28 2.24
C MET A 124 -17.36 12.47 0.79
N ILE A 125 -16.27 11.83 0.38
CA ILE A 125 -15.81 11.78 -1.00
C ILE A 125 -16.17 10.41 -1.57
N GLU A 126 -16.78 10.41 -2.74
CA GLU A 126 -17.05 9.21 -3.53
C GLU A 126 -16.53 9.41 -4.96
N ALA A 127 -15.77 8.43 -5.45
CA ALA A 127 -15.29 8.43 -6.83
C ALA A 127 -16.45 8.16 -7.78
N LEU A 128 -16.60 9.02 -8.80
CA LEU A 128 -17.62 8.83 -9.84
C LEU A 128 -17.12 7.92 -10.97
N ILE A 129 -15.81 7.71 -11.01
CA ILE A 129 -15.15 6.84 -11.99
C ILE A 129 -14.61 5.60 -11.27
N MET A 130 -14.75 4.47 -11.93
CA MET A 130 -14.24 3.20 -11.45
C MET A 130 -13.01 2.78 -12.25
N PRO A 131 -12.02 2.13 -11.62
CA PRO A 131 -10.95 1.44 -12.33
C PRO A 131 -11.51 0.46 -13.37
N SER A 132 -10.71 0.11 -14.37
CA SER A 132 -11.07 -0.98 -15.29
C SER A 132 -11.34 -2.27 -14.52
N LYS A 133 -12.23 -3.14 -15.02
CA LYS A 133 -12.57 -4.40 -14.35
C LYS A 133 -11.34 -5.29 -14.09
N GLU A 134 -10.36 -5.22 -14.98
CA GLU A 134 -9.07 -5.89 -14.80
C GLU A 134 -8.30 -5.33 -13.59
N LEU A 135 -8.18 -3.99 -13.51
CA LEU A 135 -7.51 -3.32 -12.41
C LEU A 135 -8.26 -3.49 -11.08
N GLU A 136 -9.59 -3.50 -11.09
CA GLU A 136 -10.41 -3.81 -9.92
C GLU A 136 -10.11 -5.22 -9.37
N THR A 137 -10.01 -6.22 -10.26
CA THR A 137 -9.63 -7.59 -9.88
C THR A 137 -8.21 -7.62 -9.32
N LYS A 138 -7.26 -6.90 -9.95
CA LYS A 138 -5.90 -6.78 -9.43
C LYS A 138 -5.90 -6.13 -8.04
N LEU A 139 -6.64 -5.04 -7.84
CA LEU A 139 -6.77 -4.31 -6.58
C LEU A 139 -7.38 -5.17 -5.46
N HIS A 140 -8.38 -5.99 -5.79
CA HIS A 140 -8.93 -6.98 -4.85
C HIS A 140 -7.86 -7.95 -4.37
N HIS A 141 -6.98 -8.42 -5.27
CA HIS A 141 -5.89 -9.32 -4.92
C HIS A 141 -4.61 -8.61 -4.42
N ALA A 142 -4.49 -7.30 -4.62
CA ALA A 142 -3.34 -6.45 -4.25
C ALA A 142 -3.18 -6.20 -2.75
N CYS A 143 -3.83 -7.02 -1.93
CA CYS A 143 -3.66 -7.02 -0.50
C CYS A 143 -2.20 -7.34 -0.14
N PHE A 144 -1.87 -7.21 1.16
CA PHE A 144 -0.52 -7.39 1.73
C PHE A 144 0.39 -8.28 0.88
N ILE A 145 1.51 -7.70 0.44
CA ILE A 145 2.46 -8.29 -0.52
C ILE A 145 2.69 -9.77 -0.17
N PRO A 146 2.47 -10.69 -1.13
CA PRO A 146 2.64 -12.11 -0.86
C PRO A 146 4.11 -12.43 -0.54
N PRO A 147 4.36 -13.55 0.16
CA PRO A 147 5.72 -14.05 0.33
C PRO A 147 6.48 -14.13 -0.99
N MET A 148 7.77 -13.86 -0.96
CA MET A 148 8.59 -13.89 -2.17
C MET A 148 8.90 -15.33 -2.55
N ILE A 149 8.79 -15.71 -3.83
CA ILE A 149 9.19 -17.04 -4.33
C ILE A 149 10.66 -17.09 -4.76
N GLU A 150 11.32 -15.93 -4.74
CA GLU A 150 12.76 -15.77 -4.96
C GLU A 150 13.38 -15.10 -3.73
N LYS A 151 14.67 -15.36 -3.52
CA LYS A 151 15.41 -14.80 -2.38
C LYS A 151 15.32 -13.26 -2.38
N PRO A 152 14.94 -12.61 -1.27
CA PRO A 152 14.90 -11.16 -1.17
C PRO A 152 16.26 -10.51 -1.44
N ASP A 153 16.25 -9.30 -1.98
CA ASP A 153 17.48 -8.51 -2.13
C ASP A 153 18.07 -8.13 -0.77
N THR A 154 19.39 -8.10 -0.70
CA THR A 154 20.11 -7.70 0.51
C THR A 154 19.88 -6.22 0.80
N LEU A 155 19.52 -5.93 2.05
CA LEU A 155 19.26 -4.59 2.55
C LEU A 155 20.58 -3.93 2.96
N TYR A 156 20.83 -2.73 2.44
CA TYR A 156 22.00 -1.89 2.73
C TYR A 156 21.62 -0.56 3.40
N ARG A 157 20.37 -0.12 3.22
CA ARG A 157 19.85 1.17 3.71
C ARG A 157 18.44 1.01 4.28
N ASN A 158 18.07 1.94 5.15
CA ASN A 158 16.75 1.94 5.82
C ASN A 158 15.57 2.23 4.88
N ASN A 159 15.85 2.57 3.63
CA ASN A 159 14.86 2.78 2.58
C ASN A 159 14.87 1.68 1.50
N ASP A 160 15.59 0.57 1.72
CA ASP A 160 15.50 -0.61 0.86
C ASP A 160 14.27 -1.46 1.27
N CYS A 161 13.82 -2.39 0.43
CA CYS A 161 12.61 -3.18 0.75
C CYS A 161 12.70 -4.68 0.49
N GLY A 162 13.81 -5.16 -0.09
CA GLY A 162 14.07 -6.57 -0.40
C GLY A 162 13.30 -7.11 -1.62
N LEU A 163 12.31 -6.37 -2.13
CA LEU A 163 11.55 -6.71 -3.34
C LEU A 163 12.35 -6.40 -4.62
N LYS A 164 12.02 -7.08 -5.72
CA LYS A 164 12.77 -6.99 -6.99
C LYS A 164 12.41 -5.78 -7.86
N THR A 165 11.21 -5.22 -7.67
CA THR A 165 10.65 -4.18 -8.56
C THR A 165 10.37 -2.86 -7.86
N ILE A 166 10.59 -2.80 -6.54
CA ILE A 166 10.37 -1.62 -5.73
C ILE A 166 11.71 -1.16 -5.18
N ASP A 167 12.20 -0.03 -5.69
CA ASP A 167 13.53 0.45 -5.32
C ASP A 167 13.59 0.99 -3.89
N LYS A 168 12.48 1.58 -3.41
CA LYS A 168 12.46 2.29 -2.13
C LYS A 168 11.19 2.06 -1.34
N ASP A 169 11.37 1.63 -0.10
CA ASP A 169 10.33 1.62 0.93
C ASP A 169 10.94 1.72 2.32
N SER A 170 10.20 2.25 3.29
CA SER A 170 10.74 2.35 4.65
C SER A 170 10.78 0.97 5.33
N LEU A 171 11.94 0.60 5.86
CA LEU A 171 12.10 -0.56 6.75
C LEU A 171 11.59 -0.28 8.18
N ILE A 172 11.30 0.98 8.52
CA ILE A 172 10.83 1.38 9.84
C ILE A 172 9.32 1.64 9.78
N LEU A 173 8.57 0.90 10.58
CA LEU A 173 7.11 1.00 10.67
C LEU A 173 6.67 2.29 11.39
N GLY A 174 5.46 2.76 11.06
CA GLY A 174 4.81 3.89 11.71
C GLY A 174 5.04 5.25 11.03
N PHE A 175 5.03 5.24 9.69
CA PHE A 175 5.03 6.43 8.82
C PHE A 175 6.31 7.29 8.90
N ASN A 176 6.32 8.41 8.19
CA ASN A 176 7.49 9.28 8.01
C ASN A 176 8.10 9.81 9.33
N GLU A 177 7.33 9.85 10.43
CA GLU A 177 7.82 10.33 11.73
C GLU A 177 8.87 9.42 12.36
N ASN A 178 8.75 8.11 12.13
CA ASN A 178 9.69 7.13 12.70
C ASN A 178 10.91 6.93 11.80
N TYR A 179 10.85 7.41 10.55
CA TYR A 179 11.94 7.20 9.61
C TYR A 179 13.20 7.94 10.04
N HIS A 180 14.31 7.23 10.00
CA HIS A 180 15.64 7.79 10.18
C HIS A 180 16.67 6.96 9.42
N THR A 181 17.86 7.52 9.24
CA THR A 181 19.00 6.85 8.58
C THR A 181 20.01 6.25 9.56
N LYS A 182 19.74 6.33 10.87
CA LYS A 182 20.56 5.67 11.91
C LYS A 182 20.46 4.14 11.79
N ASN A 183 21.46 3.42 12.31
CA ASN A 183 21.52 1.96 12.24
C ASN A 183 20.29 1.29 12.89
N ILE A 184 19.70 0.30 12.21
CA ILE A 184 18.55 -0.50 12.67
C ILE A 184 18.84 -2.02 12.65
N SER A 185 20.12 -2.43 12.69
CA SER A 185 20.52 -3.84 12.64
C SER A 185 20.01 -4.55 11.37
N LEU A 186 20.39 -4.01 10.21
CA LEU A 186 20.05 -4.58 8.89
C LEU A 186 20.58 -6.02 8.72
N ASP A 187 21.64 -6.39 9.44
CA ASP A 187 22.19 -7.75 9.51
C ASP A 187 21.17 -8.77 10.05
N VAL A 188 20.41 -8.39 11.08
CA VAL A 188 19.34 -9.23 11.64
C VAL A 188 18.22 -9.39 10.61
N LEU A 189 17.82 -8.29 9.95
CA LEU A 189 16.78 -8.34 8.90
C LEU A 189 17.21 -9.21 7.71
N ASN A 190 18.45 -9.07 7.24
CA ASN A 190 18.99 -9.89 6.16
C ASN A 190 19.08 -11.37 6.54
N THR A 191 19.47 -11.68 7.78
CA THR A 191 19.47 -13.06 8.29
C THR A 191 18.05 -13.65 8.26
N LEU A 192 17.06 -12.92 8.76
CA LEU A 192 15.67 -13.39 8.80
C LEU A 192 15.04 -13.50 7.41
N ASN A 193 15.33 -12.56 6.51
CA ASN A 193 14.85 -12.56 5.13
C ASN A 193 15.40 -13.73 4.30
N ASN A 194 16.54 -14.30 4.71
CA ASN A 194 17.16 -15.44 4.03
C ASN A 194 16.59 -16.80 4.44
N ASN A 195 15.69 -16.84 5.44
CA ASN A 195 15.07 -18.10 5.84
C ASN A 195 14.14 -18.62 4.74
N GLU A 196 14.35 -19.88 4.37
CA GLU A 196 13.54 -20.60 3.39
C GLU A 196 12.37 -21.31 4.06
N TYR A 197 11.18 -21.09 3.52
CA TYR A 197 9.93 -21.67 4.00
C TYR A 197 9.22 -22.47 2.92
N GLU A 198 8.37 -23.40 3.34
CA GLU A 198 7.42 -24.12 2.47
C GLU A 198 6.04 -24.21 3.13
N LEU A 199 5.01 -24.43 2.31
CA LEU A 199 3.64 -24.58 2.81
C LEU A 199 3.44 -25.97 3.43
N ASP A 200 2.78 -26.02 4.58
CA ASP A 200 2.25 -27.25 5.15
C ASP A 200 0.89 -27.59 4.51
N MET A 201 0.94 -28.39 3.45
CA MET A 201 -0.26 -28.81 2.74
C MET A 201 -1.18 -29.71 3.58
N TYR A 202 -0.66 -30.40 4.60
CA TYR A 202 -1.50 -31.19 5.50
C TYR A 202 -2.38 -30.25 6.33
N ILE A 203 -1.78 -29.23 6.96
CA ILE A 203 -2.53 -28.25 7.75
C ILE A 203 -3.55 -27.52 6.86
N ILE A 204 -3.11 -27.02 5.71
CA ILE A 204 -3.97 -26.27 4.78
C ILE A 204 -5.16 -27.10 4.28
N SER A 205 -4.99 -28.41 4.06
CA SER A 205 -6.06 -29.25 3.51
C SER A 205 -7.00 -29.83 4.56
N ASN A 206 -6.59 -29.88 5.82
CA ASN A 206 -7.35 -30.56 6.88
C ASN A 206 -7.92 -29.62 7.94
N PHE A 207 -7.46 -28.36 7.98
CA PHE A 207 -7.89 -27.39 8.97
C PHE A 207 -8.32 -26.10 8.30
N GLU A 208 -9.30 -25.43 8.91
CA GLU A 208 -9.73 -24.11 8.50
C GLU A 208 -9.32 -23.07 9.53
N LYS A 209 -9.03 -21.85 9.07
CA LYS A 209 -8.81 -20.73 9.97
C LYS A 209 -10.13 -20.44 10.70
N PRO A 210 -10.12 -20.27 12.04
CA PRO A 210 -11.34 -19.92 12.77
C PRO A 210 -11.91 -18.58 12.30
N VAL A 211 -13.23 -18.54 12.05
CA VAL A 211 -13.93 -17.31 11.71
C VAL A 211 -14.04 -16.44 12.95
N VAL A 212 -13.51 -15.22 12.88
CA VAL A 212 -13.69 -14.20 13.92
C VAL A 212 -14.32 -12.98 13.27
N ALA A 213 -15.62 -13.06 13.02
CA ALA A 213 -16.38 -11.97 12.43
C ALA A 213 -17.70 -11.78 13.18
N ASN A 214 -17.86 -10.60 13.77
CA ASN A 214 -19.04 -10.19 14.52
C ASN A 214 -19.81 -9.07 13.80
N THR A 215 -19.23 -8.48 12.77
CA THR A 215 -19.80 -7.40 11.96
C THR A 215 -19.82 -7.77 10.47
N GLU A 216 -20.69 -7.12 9.71
CA GLU A 216 -20.78 -7.30 8.25
C GLU A 216 -19.46 -6.95 7.52
N LEU A 217 -18.73 -5.95 8.03
CA LEU A 217 -17.42 -5.59 7.51
C LEU A 217 -16.37 -6.68 7.76
N GLU A 218 -16.37 -7.28 8.95
CA GLU A 218 -15.47 -8.40 9.27
C GLU A 218 -15.83 -9.64 8.44
N LEU A 219 -17.11 -9.90 8.18
CA LEU A 219 -17.55 -10.97 7.29
C LEU A 219 -17.05 -10.75 5.85
N THR A 220 -17.18 -9.53 5.33
CA THR A 220 -16.65 -9.19 3.99
C THR A 220 -15.13 -9.36 3.94
N THR A 221 -14.42 -8.92 4.99
CA THR A 221 -12.97 -9.08 5.11
C THR A 221 -12.57 -10.56 5.16
N TRP A 222 -13.38 -11.38 5.83
CA TRP A 222 -13.19 -12.81 5.94
C TRP A 222 -13.38 -13.53 4.59
N GLU A 223 -14.43 -13.20 3.84
CA GLU A 223 -14.65 -13.75 2.51
C GLU A 223 -13.49 -13.39 1.56
N ASN A 224 -13.05 -12.13 1.58
CA ASN A 224 -11.87 -11.71 0.82
C ASN A 224 -10.62 -12.49 1.22
N PHE A 225 -10.41 -12.72 2.53
CA PHE A 225 -9.29 -13.52 3.01
C PHE A 225 -9.33 -14.94 2.43
N LYS A 226 -10.48 -15.62 2.43
CA LYS A 226 -10.60 -17.01 1.92
C LYS A 226 -10.27 -17.09 0.42
N GLU A 227 -10.78 -16.14 -0.35
CA GLU A 227 -10.52 -16.08 -1.79
C GLU A 227 -9.03 -15.86 -2.05
N GLN A 228 -8.44 -14.82 -1.43
CA GLN A 228 -7.03 -14.49 -1.58
C GLN A 228 -6.11 -15.61 -1.07
N PHE A 229 -6.45 -16.22 0.06
CA PHE A 229 -5.72 -17.37 0.61
C PHE A 229 -5.66 -18.52 -0.39
N THR A 230 -6.78 -18.86 -1.03
CA THR A 230 -6.83 -19.91 -2.06
C THR A 230 -5.93 -19.59 -3.25
N VAL A 231 -5.94 -18.34 -3.72
CA VAL A 231 -5.06 -17.87 -4.80
C VAL A 231 -3.59 -18.01 -4.40
N PHE A 232 -3.23 -17.59 -3.18
CA PHE A 232 -1.85 -17.64 -2.71
C PHE A 232 -1.37 -19.07 -2.40
N VAL A 233 -2.22 -19.96 -1.86
CA VAL A 233 -1.91 -21.38 -1.73
C VAL A 233 -1.51 -21.93 -3.09
N LYS A 234 -2.38 -21.81 -4.10
CA LYS A 234 -2.10 -22.30 -5.46
C LYS A 234 -0.82 -21.71 -6.03
N HIS A 235 -0.52 -20.46 -5.70
CA HIS A 235 0.69 -19.79 -6.15
C HIS A 235 1.96 -20.32 -5.47
N LEU A 236 1.90 -20.66 -4.19
CA LEU A 236 3.06 -21.06 -3.37
C LEU A 236 3.23 -22.59 -3.24
N THR A 237 2.22 -23.39 -3.61
CA THR A 237 2.33 -24.86 -3.61
C THR A 237 3.56 -25.30 -4.41
N ASP A 238 4.30 -26.23 -3.84
CA ASP A 238 5.55 -26.80 -4.35
C ASP A 238 6.70 -25.80 -4.56
N LYS A 239 6.61 -24.59 -3.99
CA LYS A 239 7.67 -23.58 -4.05
C LYS A 239 8.28 -23.34 -2.66
N THR A 240 9.57 -23.04 -2.67
CA THR A 240 10.21 -22.36 -1.56
C THR A 240 9.81 -20.89 -1.59
N PHE A 241 9.52 -20.31 -0.43
CA PHE A 241 9.24 -18.88 -0.32
C PHE A 241 9.98 -18.25 0.87
N TYR A 242 9.99 -16.92 0.87
CA TYR A 242 10.72 -16.07 1.80
C TYR A 242 9.79 -14.99 2.35
N LEU A 243 10.00 -14.62 3.60
CA LEU A 243 9.29 -13.52 4.26
C LEU A 243 10.24 -12.35 4.44
N THR A 244 9.83 -11.16 4.00
CA THR A 244 10.57 -9.92 4.28
C THR A 244 10.22 -9.41 5.68
N HIS A 245 11.12 -8.66 6.31
CA HIS A 245 10.94 -8.17 7.67
C HIS A 245 11.17 -6.66 7.75
N LYS A 246 10.43 -6.00 8.64
CA LYS A 246 10.57 -4.58 9.00
C LYS A 246 10.71 -4.43 10.51
N VAL A 247 11.18 -3.27 10.97
CA VAL A 247 11.29 -2.95 12.40
C VAL A 247 10.29 -1.88 12.80
N ASP A 248 9.79 -1.89 14.04
CA ASP A 248 9.15 -0.70 14.61
C ASP A 248 10.18 0.27 15.20
N LYS A 249 9.71 1.43 15.66
CA LYS A 249 10.54 2.45 16.34
C LYS A 249 11.19 1.96 17.65
N ARG A 250 10.82 0.79 18.15
CA ARG A 250 11.32 0.16 19.38
C ARG A 250 12.31 -0.97 19.08
N GLY A 251 12.59 -1.25 17.80
CA GLY A 251 13.49 -2.32 17.35
C GLY A 251 12.86 -3.72 17.32
N ARG A 252 11.53 -3.84 17.42
CA ARG A 252 10.84 -5.13 17.26
C ARG A 252 10.74 -5.48 15.78
N VAL A 253 11.04 -6.72 15.44
CA VAL A 253 11.03 -7.20 14.05
C VAL A 253 9.69 -7.85 13.69
N TYR A 254 9.13 -7.46 12.56
CA TYR A 254 7.84 -7.91 12.04
C TYR A 254 7.99 -8.49 10.63
N SER A 255 7.68 -9.77 10.47
CA SER A 255 7.49 -10.40 9.16
C SER A 255 6.33 -9.76 8.41
N GLN A 256 6.57 -9.40 7.16
CA GLN A 256 5.60 -8.83 6.25
C GLN A 256 4.84 -9.97 5.57
N GLY A 257 3.51 -9.91 5.63
CA GLY A 257 2.62 -10.92 5.07
C GLY A 257 1.36 -11.06 5.91
N TYR A 258 0.21 -11.23 5.26
CA TYR A 258 -1.07 -11.40 5.96
C TYR A 258 -1.52 -12.87 5.93
N HIS A 259 -1.57 -13.48 4.75
CA HIS A 259 -2.08 -14.85 4.54
C HIS A 259 -1.15 -15.95 5.08
N PHE A 260 0.15 -15.70 5.03
CA PHE A 260 1.19 -16.60 5.54
C PHE A 260 2.16 -15.76 6.38
N ASN A 261 2.20 -16.01 7.68
CA ASN A 261 3.04 -15.26 8.60
C ASN A 261 3.45 -16.10 9.81
N THR A 262 4.75 -16.10 10.14
CA THR A 262 5.33 -16.77 11.32
C THR A 262 4.97 -16.09 12.65
N GLN A 263 4.47 -14.86 12.61
CA GLN A 263 4.10 -14.07 13.79
C GLN A 263 2.59 -13.90 13.97
N GLY A 264 1.78 -14.36 13.00
CA GLY A 264 0.33 -14.17 12.96
C GLY A 264 -0.47 -15.09 13.91
N SER A 265 -1.69 -15.42 13.49
CA SER A 265 -2.56 -16.38 14.17
C SER A 265 -1.96 -17.79 14.21
N SER A 266 -2.47 -18.65 15.10
CA SER A 266 -2.01 -20.05 15.20
C SER A 266 -2.18 -20.81 13.88
N PHE A 267 -3.24 -20.52 13.12
CA PHE A 267 -3.46 -21.12 11.81
C PHE A 267 -2.37 -20.72 10.80
N GLU A 268 -2.11 -19.42 10.65
CA GLU A 268 -1.09 -18.92 9.71
C GLU A 268 0.31 -19.45 10.03
N LYS A 269 0.62 -19.58 11.33
CA LYS A 269 1.86 -20.20 11.81
C LYS A 269 1.94 -21.68 11.44
N ALA A 270 0.87 -22.43 11.65
CA ALA A 270 0.82 -23.86 11.37
C ALA A 270 0.87 -24.17 9.86
N CYS A 271 0.43 -23.24 9.00
CA CYS A 271 0.51 -23.41 7.54
C CYS A 271 1.94 -23.32 6.97
N ILE A 272 2.96 -23.02 7.78
CA ILE A 272 4.33 -22.74 7.32
C ILE A 272 5.32 -23.68 8.01
N ASN A 273 6.17 -24.32 7.21
CA ASN A 273 7.31 -25.09 7.68
C ASN A 273 8.64 -24.47 7.23
N LEU A 274 9.71 -24.77 7.98
CA LEU A 274 11.06 -24.55 7.48
C LEU A 274 11.32 -25.46 6.28
N LYS A 275 11.94 -24.92 5.23
CA LYS A 275 12.24 -25.70 4.02
C LYS A 275 13.24 -26.81 4.30
N HIS A 276 14.25 -26.52 5.12
CA HIS A 276 15.27 -27.48 5.52
C HIS A 276 14.79 -28.25 6.75
N LYS A 277 14.44 -29.52 6.52
CA LYS A 277 14.00 -30.43 7.58
C LYS A 277 15.21 -31.14 8.18
N GLU A 278 15.15 -31.39 9.48
CA GLU A 278 16.18 -32.12 10.22
C GLU A 278 15.61 -33.44 10.73
N LEU A 279 16.46 -34.46 10.81
CA LEU A 279 16.09 -35.75 11.40
C LEU A 279 16.07 -35.58 12.92
N ILE A 280 14.92 -35.84 13.54
CA ILE A 280 14.79 -35.84 14.99
C ILE A 280 15.35 -37.16 15.53
N THR A 281 16.52 -37.12 16.16
CA THR A 281 17.21 -38.29 16.73
C THR A 281 16.79 -38.60 18.17
N GLY A 282 16.16 -37.65 18.86
CA GLY A 282 15.77 -37.79 20.27
C GLY A 282 16.93 -37.63 21.26
N GLU A 283 18.13 -37.32 20.77
CA GLU A 283 19.28 -36.93 21.60
C GLU A 283 19.24 -35.41 21.78
N LEU A 284 19.03 -34.95 23.02
CA LEU A 284 19.12 -33.54 23.42
C LEU A 284 20.48 -33.26 24.06
#